data_AF-A0A8D3DCJ1-F1
#
_entry.id   AF-A0A8D3DCJ1-F1
#
_cell.length_a   1.000
_cell.length_b   1.000
_cell.length_c   1.000
_cell.angle_alpha   90.00
_cell.angle_beta   90.00
_cell.angle_gamma   90.00
#
_symmetry.space_group_name_H-M   'P 1'
#
loop_
_entity.id
_entity.type
_entity.pdbx_description
1 polymer ?
#
loop_
_entity_poly.entity_id
_entity_poly.type
_entity_poly.pdbx_seq_one_letter_code
_entity_poly.pdbx_strand_id
1 'polypeptide(L)'
;MAAPGAAAAPARLVQYVVVRSDLVHTLSWPLGAVITQACHAATAAVHLHYSDPDTQRYLAELDSMHKVVLAAPDEAALSGLSESLTQAGVSHKLWIEQPENVPTCLALKPYPRETVQPLLRKFKLFK
;
A
#
# COMPACT_ATOMS: atom_id res chain seq x y z
N MET A 1 -4.51 -4.30 -44.44
CA MET A 1 -4.95 -5.16 -43.32
C MET A 1 -3.88 -5.10 -42.24
N ALA A 2 -4.04 -4.23 -41.25
CA ALA A 2 -3.09 -4.12 -40.14
C ALA A 2 -3.30 -5.34 -39.21
N ALA A 3 -2.20 -5.97 -38.80
CA ALA A 3 -2.23 -7.09 -37.87
C ALA A 3 -2.88 -6.64 -36.53
N PRO A 4 -3.68 -7.51 -35.88
CA PRO A 4 -4.20 -7.20 -34.56
C PRO A 4 -3.02 -7.04 -33.61
N GLY A 5 -2.91 -5.86 -32.99
CA GLY A 5 -1.89 -5.58 -31.99
C GLY A 5 -1.97 -6.61 -30.87
N ALA A 6 -0.83 -7.23 -30.56
CA ALA A 6 -0.71 -8.12 -29.42
C ALA A 6 -1.25 -7.40 -28.18
N ALA A 7 -2.30 -7.95 -27.57
CA ALA A 7 -2.82 -7.43 -26.30
C ALA A 7 -1.66 -7.44 -25.30
N ALA A 8 -1.33 -6.28 -24.75
CA ALA A 8 -0.33 -6.18 -23.69
C ALA A 8 -0.73 -7.14 -22.56
N ALA A 9 0.22 -7.93 -22.06
CA ALA A 9 -0.02 -8.79 -20.92
C ALA A 9 -0.64 -7.96 -19.79
N PRO A 10 -1.66 -8.48 -19.09
CA PRO A 10 -2.36 -7.70 -18.07
C PRO A 10 -1.35 -7.22 -17.02
N ALA A 11 -1.30 -5.91 -16.81
CA ALA A 11 -0.39 -5.31 -15.85
C ALA A 11 -0.59 -5.94 -14.46
N ARG A 12 0.51 -6.35 -13.83
CA ARG A 12 0.46 -7.14 -12.59
C ARG A 12 -0.03 -6.24 -11.45
N LEU A 13 -1.20 -6.57 -10.89
CA LEU A 13 -1.76 -5.87 -9.75
C LEU A 13 -0.97 -6.16 -8.46
N VAL A 14 -0.82 -5.15 -7.62
CA VAL A 14 -0.12 -5.24 -6.34
C VAL A 14 -0.78 -4.29 -5.35
N GLN A 15 -0.84 -4.72 -4.08
CA GLN A 15 -1.12 -3.83 -2.98
C GLN A 15 0.19 -3.48 -2.25
N TYR A 16 0.55 -2.20 -2.26
CA TYR A 16 1.65 -1.72 -1.43
C TYR A 16 1.15 -1.35 -0.04
N VAL A 17 1.87 -1.80 0.97
CA VAL A 17 1.68 -1.44 2.38
C VAL A 17 3.00 -0.84 2.86
N VAL A 18 2.95 0.36 3.44
CA VAL A 18 4.11 1.07 3.96
C VAL A 18 3.95 1.22 5.46
N VAL A 19 4.86 0.61 6.20
CA VAL A 19 4.82 0.51 7.66
C VAL A 19 5.95 1.35 8.24
N ARG A 20 5.67 2.07 9.32
CA ARG A 20 6.72 2.76 10.09
C ARG A 20 7.64 1.76 10.78
N SER A 21 8.92 1.81 10.43
CA SER A 21 9.96 0.92 10.98
C SER A 21 10.49 1.38 12.34
N ASP A 22 10.41 2.69 12.65
CA ASP A 22 10.72 3.22 13.98
C ASP A 22 9.79 2.68 15.07
N LEU A 23 8.57 2.26 14.73
CA LEU A 23 7.66 1.59 15.69
C LEU A 23 8.35 0.38 16.34
N VAL A 24 9.04 -0.45 15.54
CA VAL A 24 9.75 -1.62 16.05
C VAL A 24 11.10 -1.23 16.63
N HIS A 25 11.93 -0.52 15.86
CA HIS A 25 13.35 -0.36 16.18
C HIS A 25 13.65 0.74 17.20
N THR A 26 12.76 1.72 17.34
CA THR A 26 12.96 2.89 18.22
C THR A 26 11.93 2.90 19.35
N LEU A 27 10.66 2.71 19.02
CA LEU A 27 9.55 2.78 19.97
C LEU A 27 9.20 1.44 20.61
N SER A 28 9.92 0.36 20.24
CA SER A 28 9.82 -0.97 20.84
C SER A 28 8.40 -1.57 20.84
N TRP A 29 7.60 -1.26 19.83
CA TRP A 29 6.30 -1.88 19.65
C TRP A 29 6.47 -3.39 19.40
N PRO A 30 5.63 -4.24 20.00
CA PRO A 30 5.61 -5.65 19.66
C PRO A 30 5.37 -5.83 18.15
N LEU A 31 6.14 -6.70 17.50
CA LEU A 31 5.99 -6.95 16.06
C LEU A 31 4.55 -7.34 15.68
N GLY A 32 3.88 -8.11 16.54
CA GLY A 32 2.47 -8.47 16.36
C GLY A 32 1.53 -7.25 16.29
N ALA A 33 1.79 -6.21 17.09
CA ALA A 33 1.00 -4.97 17.03
C ALA A 33 1.21 -4.27 15.67
N VAL A 34 2.44 -4.19 15.19
CA VAL A 34 2.78 -3.60 13.90
C VAL A 34 2.16 -4.38 12.73
N ILE A 35 2.12 -5.71 12.80
CA ILE A 35 1.41 -6.55 11.83
C ILE A 35 -0.08 -6.21 11.82
N THR A 36 -0.71 -6.07 12.98
CA THR A 36 -2.13 -5.68 13.09
C THR A 36 -2.39 -4.33 12.40
N GLN A 37 -1.50 -3.34 12.56
CA GLN A 37 -1.61 -2.05 11.87
C GLN A 37 -1.60 -2.21 10.33
N ALA A 38 -0.70 -3.05 9.81
CA ALA A 38 -0.63 -3.35 8.38
C ALA A 38 -1.90 -4.04 7.87
N CYS A 39 -2.44 -4.99 8.63
CA CYS A 39 -3.70 -5.66 8.32
C CYS A 39 -4.88 -4.66 8.29
N HIS A 40 -4.98 -3.78 9.29
CA HIS A 40 -6.03 -2.76 9.32
C HIS A 40 -5.96 -1.82 8.12
N ALA A 41 -4.76 -1.28 7.82
CA ALA A 41 -4.56 -0.40 6.68
C ALA A 41 -4.93 -1.09 5.35
N ALA A 42 -4.45 -2.32 5.14
CA ALA A 42 -4.69 -3.07 3.90
C ALA A 42 -6.18 -3.37 3.69
N THR A 43 -6.88 -3.84 4.74
CA THR A 43 -8.31 -4.12 4.69
C THR A 43 -9.12 -2.85 4.46
N ALA A 44 -8.79 -1.76 5.17
CA ALA A 44 -9.49 -0.50 5.01
C ALA A 44 -9.29 0.09 3.60
N ALA A 45 -8.09 0.03 3.03
CA ALA A 45 -7.83 0.48 1.67
C ALA A 45 -8.63 -0.31 0.62
N VAL A 46 -8.75 -1.63 0.80
CA VAL A 46 -9.60 -2.47 -0.07
C VAL A 46 -11.07 -2.07 0.09
N HIS A 47 -11.56 -1.94 1.31
CA HIS A 47 -12.97 -1.64 1.56
C HIS A 47 -13.39 -0.27 0.99
N LEU A 48 -12.59 0.78 1.25
CA LEU A 48 -12.85 2.13 0.76
C LEU A 48 -12.88 2.23 -0.77
N HIS A 49 -12.16 1.33 -1.45
CA HIS A 49 -12.04 1.30 -2.90
C HIS A 49 -12.56 -0.02 -3.48
N TYR A 50 -13.55 -0.63 -2.81
CA TYR A 50 -14.05 -1.95 -3.18
C TYR A 50 -14.55 -1.97 -4.62
N SER A 51 -15.33 -0.97 -5.03
CA SER A 51 -15.92 -0.88 -6.38
C SER A 51 -14.95 -0.49 -7.49
N ASP A 52 -13.66 -0.22 -7.18
CA ASP A 52 -12.67 0.09 -8.19
C ASP A 52 -12.34 -1.14 -9.06
N PRO A 53 -12.23 -1.00 -10.40
CA PRO A 53 -11.99 -2.14 -11.29
C PRO A 53 -10.71 -2.92 -10.98
N ASP A 54 -9.63 -2.26 -10.59
CA ASP A 54 -8.38 -2.94 -10.23
C ASP A 54 -8.51 -3.64 -8.88
N THR A 55 -9.22 -3.04 -7.91
CA THR A 55 -9.54 -3.72 -6.64
C THR A 55 -10.38 -4.97 -6.89
N GLN A 56 -11.44 -4.89 -7.71
CA GLN A 56 -12.28 -6.04 -8.04
C GLN A 56 -11.48 -7.16 -8.73
N ARG A 57 -10.64 -6.81 -9.71
CA ARG A 57 -9.76 -7.79 -10.38
C ARG A 57 -8.76 -8.43 -9.41
N TYR A 58 -8.22 -7.65 -8.48
CA TYR A 58 -7.31 -8.16 -7.47
C TYR A 58 -8.01 -9.14 -6.50
N LEU A 59 -9.28 -8.87 -6.16
CA LEU A 59 -10.08 -9.72 -5.28
C LEU A 59 -10.70 -10.94 -5.99
N ALA A 60 -10.78 -10.94 -7.32
CA ALA A 60 -11.26 -12.09 -8.09
C ALA A 60 -10.28 -13.29 -8.03
N GLU A 61 -8.99 -13.02 -7.81
CA GLU A 61 -7.91 -14.02 -7.83
C GLU A 61 -7.21 -14.11 -6.46
N LEU A 62 -7.97 -14.46 -5.42
CA LEU A 62 -7.52 -14.39 -4.02
C LEU A 62 -6.23 -15.17 -3.73
N ASP A 63 -6.06 -16.34 -4.35
CA ASP A 63 -4.89 -17.20 -4.15
C ASP A 63 -3.62 -16.67 -4.84
N SER A 64 -3.73 -15.65 -5.70
CA SER A 64 -2.61 -15.03 -6.41
C SER A 64 -2.39 -13.56 -6.03
N MET A 65 -3.06 -13.08 -4.99
CA MET A 65 -2.90 -11.71 -4.49
C MET A 65 -1.45 -11.40 -4.15
N HIS A 66 -0.91 -10.35 -4.76
CA HIS A 66 0.44 -9.87 -4.47
C HIS A 66 0.42 -8.66 -3.55
N LYS A 67 1.20 -8.70 -2.46
CA LYS A 67 1.42 -7.57 -1.57
C LYS A 67 2.92 -7.30 -1.42
N VAL A 68 3.28 -6.03 -1.31
CA VAL A 68 4.65 -5.61 -1.03
C VAL A 68 4.63 -4.71 0.20
N VAL A 69 5.39 -5.10 1.22
CA VAL A 69 5.54 -4.33 2.46
C VAL A 69 6.83 -3.53 2.42
N LEU A 70 6.72 -2.22 2.54
CA LEU A 70 7.83 -1.27 2.55
C LEU A 70 7.96 -0.61 3.92
N ALA A 71 9.17 -0.15 4.24
CA ALA A 71 9.46 0.57 5.48
C ALA A 71 9.57 2.08 5.23
N ALA A 72 8.72 2.85 5.92
CA ALA A 72 8.98 4.25 6.18
C ALA A 72 9.87 4.37 7.42
N PRO A 73 10.92 5.23 7.41
CA PRO A 73 11.81 5.38 8.55
C PRO A 73 11.10 5.93 9.79
N ASP A 74 10.13 6.84 9.60
CA ASP A 74 9.46 7.57 10.67
C ASP A 74 8.08 8.09 10.22
N GLU A 75 7.40 8.79 11.13
CA GLU A 75 6.11 9.44 10.89
C GLU A 75 6.16 10.47 9.75
N ALA A 76 7.19 11.32 9.73
CA ALA A 76 7.32 12.39 8.75
C ALA A 76 7.43 11.82 7.33
N ALA A 77 8.18 10.74 7.15
CA ALA A 77 8.30 10.05 5.87
C ALA A 77 6.99 9.36 5.45
N LEU A 78 6.22 8.80 6.40
CA LEU A 78 4.92 8.19 6.12
C LEU A 78 3.88 9.25 5.72
N SER A 79 3.78 10.34 6.47
CA SER A 79 2.87 11.46 6.19
C SER A 79 3.21 12.15 4.88
N GLY A 80 4.50 12.42 4.62
CA GLY A 80 4.94 12.99 3.35
C GLY A 80 4.68 12.07 2.14
N LEU A 81 4.67 10.74 2.33
CA LEU A 81 4.20 9.81 1.31
C LEU A 81 2.69 9.97 1.08
N SER A 82 1.89 10.04 2.14
CA SER A 82 0.43 10.23 2.03
C SER A 82 0.08 11.50 1.25
N GLU A 83 0.77 12.60 1.52
CA GLU A 83 0.62 13.85 0.77
C GLU A 83 1.01 13.69 -0.71
N SER A 84 2.16 13.08 -0.99
CA SER A 84 2.64 12.85 -2.36
C SER A 84 1.66 11.99 -3.16
N LEU A 85 1.10 10.94 -2.54
CA LEU A 85 0.10 10.07 -3.16
C LEU A 85 -1.21 10.84 -3.41
N THR A 86 -1.64 11.68 -2.47
CA THR A 86 -2.84 12.53 -2.62
C THR A 86 -2.68 13.48 -3.80
N GLN A 87 -1.54 14.15 -3.91
CA GLN A 87 -1.22 15.06 -5.03
C GLN A 87 -1.15 14.33 -6.38
N ALA A 88 -0.69 13.08 -6.39
CA ALA A 88 -0.64 12.24 -7.57
C ALA A 88 -1.99 11.55 -7.91
N GLY A 89 -3.05 11.80 -7.14
CA GLY A 89 -4.35 11.15 -7.33
C GLY A 89 -4.35 9.64 -7.05
N VAL A 90 -3.40 9.16 -6.25
CA VAL A 90 -3.27 7.74 -5.89
C VAL A 90 -4.03 7.48 -4.60
N SER A 91 -5.13 6.74 -4.73
CA SER A 91 -6.00 6.33 -3.62
C SER A 91 -5.28 5.40 -2.65
N HIS A 92 -5.32 5.78 -1.37
CA HIS A 92 -4.67 5.07 -0.29
C HIS A 92 -5.38 5.35 1.04
N LYS A 93 -5.10 4.53 2.04
CA LYS A 93 -5.53 4.70 3.41
C LYS A 93 -4.30 4.91 4.30
N LEU A 94 -4.22 6.07 4.94
CA LEU A 94 -3.37 6.28 6.11
C LEU A 94 -4.11 5.74 7.36
N TRP A 95 -3.52 4.75 8.02
CA TRP A 95 -4.01 4.18 9.26
C TRP A 95 -3.43 4.94 10.45
N ILE A 96 -4.33 5.36 11.34
CA ILE A 96 -4.04 6.17 12.51
C ILE A 96 -4.49 5.36 13.72
N GLU A 97 -3.54 4.99 14.57
CA GLU A 97 -3.82 4.21 15.77
C GLU A 97 -4.42 5.10 16.87
N GLN A 98 -5.39 4.55 17.60
CA GLN A 98 -6.05 5.20 18.73
C GLN A 98 -5.67 4.49 20.04
N PRO A 99 -5.69 5.20 21.19
CA PRO A 99 -6.12 6.59 21.39
C PRO A 99 -5.05 7.66 21.12
N GLU A 100 -3.81 7.29 20.86
CA GLU A 100 -2.68 8.23 20.73
C GLU A 100 -2.73 9.07 19.45
N ASN A 101 -3.59 8.70 18.50
CA ASN A 101 -3.81 9.38 17.22
C ASN A 101 -2.53 9.48 16.36
N VAL A 102 -1.77 8.38 16.30
CA VAL A 102 -0.47 8.32 15.61
C VAL A 102 -0.58 7.58 14.28
N PRO A 103 -0.08 8.13 13.15
CA PRO A 103 0.01 7.40 11.89
C PRO A 103 1.01 6.25 12.01
N THR A 104 0.58 5.01 11.79
CA THR A 104 1.43 3.81 11.95
C THR A 104 1.71 3.09 10.63
N CYS A 105 0.75 3.12 9.71
CA CYS A 105 0.82 2.39 8.46
C CYS A 105 0.03 3.11 7.37
N LEU A 106 0.40 2.89 6.11
CA LEU A 106 -0.31 3.34 4.93
C LEU A 106 -0.49 2.16 3.98
N ALA A 107 -1.66 2.01 3.37
CA ALA A 107 -1.87 1.02 2.30
C ALA A 107 -2.53 1.67 1.10
N LEU A 108 -2.04 1.37 -0.10
CA LEU A 108 -2.73 1.74 -1.33
C LEU A 108 -3.91 0.77 -1.55
N LYS A 109 -4.90 1.18 -2.35
CA LYS A 109 -5.74 0.17 -3.01
C LYS A 109 -4.88 -0.68 -3.97
N PRO A 110 -5.35 -1.83 -4.44
CA PRO A 110 -4.68 -2.54 -5.53
C PRO A 110 -4.49 -1.65 -6.77
N TYR A 111 -3.29 -1.71 -7.34
CA TYR A 111 -2.92 -0.96 -8.55
C TYR A 111 -2.03 -1.81 -9.47
N PRO A 112 -2.02 -1.52 -10.79
CA PRO A 112 -0.93 -1.93 -11.65
C PRO A 112 0.39 -1.44 -11.07
N ARG A 113 1.35 -2.36 -10.93
CA ARG A 113 2.64 -2.08 -10.27
C ARG A 113 3.34 -0.87 -10.90
N GLU A 114 3.31 -0.79 -12.22
CA GLU A 114 4.02 0.18 -13.04
C GLU A 114 3.51 1.61 -12.79
N THR A 115 2.23 1.76 -12.42
CA THR A 115 1.59 3.04 -12.12
C THR A 115 2.09 3.65 -10.82
N VAL A 116 2.32 2.82 -9.79
CA VAL A 116 2.57 3.31 -8.42
C VAL A 116 4.00 3.11 -7.92
N GLN A 117 4.75 2.17 -8.52
CA GLN A 117 6.14 1.89 -8.14
C GLN A 117 7.06 3.13 -8.17
N PRO A 118 6.96 4.06 -9.15
CA PRO A 118 7.83 5.24 -9.19
C PRO A 118 7.74 6.13 -7.95
N LEU A 119 6.55 6.22 -7.32
CA LEU A 119 6.30 7.01 -6.10
C LEU A 119 6.85 6.32 -4.84
N LEU A 120 7.01 5.00 -4.88
CA LEU A 120 7.35 4.16 -3.74
C LEU A 120 8.81 3.69 -3.74
N ARG A 121 9.53 3.82 -4.86
CA ARG A 121 10.90 3.28 -5.04
C ARG A 121 11.95 3.75 -4.02
N LYS A 122 11.71 4.89 -3.35
CA LYS A 122 12.61 5.42 -2.31
C LYS A 122 12.55 4.62 -1.00
N PHE A 123 11.45 3.91 -0.76
CA PHE A 123 11.27 3.08 0.42
C PHE A 123 11.82 1.67 0.16
N LYS A 124 12.42 1.08 1.19
CA LYS A 124 12.99 -0.28 1.13
C LYS A 124 11.97 -1.29 1.62
N LEU A 125 12.18 -2.58 1.32
CA LEU A 125 11.37 -3.66 1.92
C LEU A 125 11.46 -3.59 3.45
N PHE A 126 10.32 -3.80 4.11
CA PHE A 126 10.27 -3.93 5.56
C PHE A 126 10.98 -5.22 5.98
N LYS A 127 11.85 -5.14 6.98
CA LYS A 127 12.68 -6.25 7.48
C LYS A 127 12.39 -6.52 8.94
#